data_AF-A0A1T4ZI03-F1
#
_entry.id   AF-A0A1T4ZI03-F1
#
_cell.length_a   1.000
_cell.length_b   1.000
_cell.length_c   1.000
_cell.angle_alpha   90.00
_cell.angle_beta   90.00
_cell.angle_gamma   90.00
#
_symmetry.space_group_name_H-M   'P 1'
#
loop_
_entity.id
_entity.type
_entity.pdbx_description
1 polymer ?
#
loop_
_entity_poly.entity_id
_entity_poly.type
_entity_poly.pdbx_seq_one_letter_code
_entity_poly.pdbx_strand_id
1 'polypeptide(L)'
;MAYWIKMNYERETYLVDLDSVSAFASGFNKRIAFWLPANGKQMIINHQINPKTYEDILGYIQRITTHCPTNYWVRIVYDRHEYIIDLNRLNTFVIDSSQRITFWLPDGKEPVIINPQTNAEAYSKILDFIHNKTGHSLP
;
A
#
# COMPACT_ATOMS: atom_id res chain seq x y z
N MET A 1 16.14 -9.41 -4.55
CA MET A 1 17.05 -8.33 -5.00
C MET A 1 16.30 -7.05 -4.77
N ALA A 2 16.84 -6.18 -3.92
CA ALA A 2 16.22 -4.90 -3.54
C ALA A 2 15.98 -4.00 -4.77
N TYR A 3 14.82 -3.34 -4.85
CA TYR A 3 14.48 -2.42 -5.94
C TYR A 3 14.77 -0.98 -5.53
N TRP A 4 16.01 -0.54 -5.73
CA TRP A 4 16.44 0.81 -5.36
C TRP A 4 16.12 1.85 -6.43
N ILE A 5 15.52 2.96 -6.01
CA ILE A 5 15.33 4.16 -6.83
C ILE A 5 16.07 5.36 -6.22
N LYS A 6 16.50 6.27 -7.10
CA LYS A 6 17.04 7.59 -6.71
C LYS A 6 16.06 8.66 -7.15
N MET A 7 15.65 9.53 -6.24
CA MET A 7 14.70 10.60 -6.53
C MET A 7 15.08 11.91 -5.85
N ASN A 8 14.70 13.03 -6.46
CA ASN A 8 14.82 14.35 -5.84
C ASN A 8 13.43 14.83 -5.41
N TYR A 9 13.30 15.22 -4.15
CA TYR A 9 12.05 15.67 -3.54
C TYR A 9 12.35 16.75 -2.52
N GLU A 10 11.64 17.88 -2.58
CA GLU A 10 11.83 19.01 -1.64
C GLU A 10 13.31 19.45 -1.47
N ARG A 11 14.08 19.48 -2.58
CA ARG A 11 15.52 19.83 -2.63
C ARG A 11 16.47 18.81 -1.99
N GLU A 12 15.95 17.68 -1.54
CA GLU A 12 16.74 16.57 -1.00
C GLU A 12 16.79 15.42 -2.01
N THR A 13 17.89 14.66 -1.97
CA THR A 13 18.04 13.43 -2.75
C THR A 13 17.76 12.24 -1.85
N TYR A 14 16.80 11.40 -2.24
CA TYR A 14 16.44 10.18 -1.55
C TYR A 14 16.92 8.96 -2.35
N LEU A 15 17.42 7.96 -1.62
CA LEU A 15 17.59 6.60 -2.11
C LEU A 15 16.58 5.73 -1.36
N VAL A 16 15.64 5.15 -2.10
CA VAL A 16 14.52 4.41 -1.52
C VAL A 16 14.53 3.00 -2.09
N ASP A 17 14.52 2.00 -1.21
CA ASP A 17 14.24 0.62 -1.59
C ASP A 17 12.72 0.44 -1.67
N LEU A 18 12.19 0.25 -2.87
CA LEU A 18 10.75 0.06 -3.07
C LEU A 18 10.26 -1.28 -2.51
N ASP A 19 11.14 -2.28 -2.34
CA ASP A 19 10.77 -3.52 -1.63
C ASP A 19 10.46 -3.24 -0.16
N SER A 20 10.96 -2.13 0.39
CA SER A 20 10.72 -1.69 1.77
C SER A 20 9.45 -0.84 1.96
N VAL A 21 8.81 -0.39 0.89
CA VAL A 21 7.57 0.38 0.94
C VAL A 21 6.38 -0.55 1.16
N SER A 22 5.49 -0.21 2.09
CA SER A 22 4.33 -1.04 2.40
C SER A 22 3.04 -0.66 1.70
N ALA A 23 2.95 0.55 1.15
CA ALA A 23 1.74 1.03 0.55
C ALA A 23 2.03 2.08 -0.52
N PHE A 24 1.30 1.95 -1.63
CA PHE A 24 1.20 2.95 -2.68
C PHE A 24 -0.26 3.37 -2.77
N ALA A 25 -0.50 4.66 -3.00
CA ALA A 25 -1.81 5.20 -3.30
C ALA A 25 -1.75 5.94 -4.63
N SER A 26 -2.72 5.69 -5.51
CA SER A 26 -2.89 6.41 -6.75
C SER A 26 -4.30 6.98 -6.83
N GLY A 27 -4.38 8.29 -7.09
CA GLY A 27 -5.64 8.97 -7.41
C GLY A 27 -5.79 9.18 -8.92
N PHE A 28 -6.96 9.68 -9.34
CA PHE A 28 -7.28 10.00 -10.74
C PHE A 28 -6.30 10.99 -11.41
N ASN A 29 -5.50 11.72 -10.64
CA ASN A 29 -4.63 12.81 -11.12
C ASN A 29 -3.22 12.37 -11.56
N LYS A 30 -2.97 11.07 -11.85
CA LYS A 30 -1.63 10.55 -12.21
C LYS A 30 -0.56 10.91 -11.17
N ARG A 31 -0.94 10.85 -9.89
CA ARG A 31 -0.05 11.03 -8.75
C ARG A 31 0.05 9.71 -8.00
N ILE A 32 1.26 9.34 -7.64
CA ILE A 32 1.55 8.21 -6.77
C ILE A 32 2.01 8.78 -5.44
N ALA A 33 1.27 8.48 -4.39
CA ALA A 33 1.70 8.69 -3.03
C ALA A 33 2.24 7.38 -2.45
N PHE A 34 3.28 7.47 -1.64
CA PHE A 34 3.77 6.35 -0.84
C PHE A 34 4.40 6.88 0.44
N TRP A 35 4.62 6.01 1.42
CA TRP A 35 5.15 6.40 2.72
C TRP A 35 6.56 5.87 2.89
N LEU A 36 7.48 6.74 3.33
CA LEU A 36 8.84 6.34 3.63
C LEU A 36 8.84 5.33 4.80
N PRO A 37 9.49 4.17 4.65
CA PRO A 37 9.46 3.12 5.67
C PRO A 37 10.08 3.53 7.01
N ALA A 38 11.03 4.46 6.99
CA ALA A 38 11.78 4.88 8.16
C ALA A 38 10.97 5.77 9.13
N ASN A 39 10.03 6.57 8.61
CA ASN A 39 9.36 7.61 9.40
C ASN A 39 7.92 7.91 8.99
N GLY A 40 7.35 7.15 8.05
CA GLY A 40 6.00 7.37 7.55
C GLY A 40 5.82 8.71 6.82
N LYS A 41 6.89 9.41 6.39
CA LYS A 41 6.75 10.63 5.59
C LYS A 41 6.11 10.29 4.26
N GLN A 42 4.99 10.93 3.94
CA GLN A 42 4.32 10.77 2.66
C GLN A 42 5.11 11.48 1.55
N MET A 43 5.34 10.76 0.47
CA MET A 43 6.04 11.21 -0.74
C MET A 43 5.04 11.20 -1.89
N ILE A 44 4.87 12.33 -2.58
CA ILE A 44 3.91 12.46 -3.69
C ILE A 44 4.67 12.70 -4.99
N ILE A 45 4.64 11.72 -5.89
CA ILE A 45 5.33 11.76 -7.18
C ILE A 45 4.30 11.91 -8.29
N ASN A 46 4.62 12.78 -9.23
CA ASN A 46 3.83 12.98 -10.44
C ASN A 46 4.75 12.94 -11.66
N HIS A 47 4.18 12.54 -12.80
CA HIS A 47 4.91 12.41 -14.05
C HIS A 47 5.48 13.76 -14.57
N GLN A 48 4.85 14.90 -14.23
CA GLN A 48 5.26 16.21 -14.74
C GLN A 48 6.59 16.69 -14.14
N ILE A 49 6.79 16.48 -12.83
CA ILE A 49 7.98 16.94 -12.10
C ILE A 49 9.09 15.88 -12.18
N ASN A 50 8.73 14.60 -12.05
CA ASN A 50 9.68 13.50 -11.91
C ASN A 50 9.29 12.31 -12.81
N PRO A 51 9.36 12.45 -14.15
CA PRO A 51 8.87 11.43 -15.08
C PRO A 51 9.58 10.09 -14.90
N LYS A 52 10.92 10.09 -14.81
CA LYS A 52 11.69 8.85 -14.63
C LYS A 52 11.34 8.13 -13.33
N THR A 53 11.34 8.84 -12.19
CA THR A 53 10.98 8.27 -10.89
C THR A 53 9.55 7.72 -10.91
N TYR A 54 8.63 8.44 -11.54
CA TYR A 54 7.25 8.03 -11.68
C TYR A 54 7.13 6.71 -12.45
N GLU A 55 7.81 6.59 -13.61
CA GLU A 55 7.86 5.36 -14.40
C GLU A 55 8.54 4.19 -13.66
N ASP A 56 9.64 4.46 -12.94
CA ASP A 56 10.33 3.44 -12.13
C ASP A 56 9.39 2.87 -11.04
N ILE A 57 8.63 3.74 -10.35
CA ILE A 57 7.65 3.31 -9.33
C ILE A 57 6.48 2.56 -9.99
N LEU A 58 5.96 3.04 -11.13
CA LEU A 58 4.91 2.34 -11.86
C LEU A 58 5.34 0.94 -12.30
N GLY A 59 6.56 0.82 -12.84
CA GLY A 59 7.12 -0.46 -13.24
C GLY A 59 7.26 -1.42 -12.05
N TYR A 60 7.66 -0.91 -10.89
CA TYR A 60 7.68 -1.67 -9.65
C TYR A 60 6.28 -2.14 -9.22
N ILE A 61 5.29 -1.24 -9.21
CA ILE A 61 3.89 -1.56 -8.89
C ILE A 61 3.35 -2.64 -9.82
N GLN A 62 3.58 -2.52 -11.13
CA GLN A 62 3.15 -3.51 -12.12
C GLN A 62 3.84 -4.87 -11.90
N ARG A 63 5.12 -4.87 -11.51
CA ARG A 63 5.85 -6.08 -11.15
C ARG A 63 5.23 -6.80 -9.94
N ILE A 64 4.97 -6.10 -8.85
CA ILE A 64 4.42 -6.72 -7.62
C ILE A 64 2.96 -7.16 -7.79
N THR A 65 2.20 -6.51 -8.68
CA THR A 65 0.78 -6.85 -8.90
C THR A 65 0.55 -7.91 -9.97
N THR A 66 1.39 -7.97 -11.00
CA THR A 66 1.19 -8.87 -12.16
C THR A 66 2.13 -10.08 -12.13
N HIS A 67 3.37 -9.90 -11.65
CA HIS A 67 4.42 -10.90 -11.77
C HIS A 67 4.80 -11.57 -10.44
N CYS A 68 4.27 -11.07 -9.33
CA CYS A 68 4.48 -11.65 -8.02
C CYS A 68 3.14 -12.12 -7.43
N PRO A 69 2.77 -13.40 -7.58
CA PRO A 69 1.51 -13.94 -7.06
C PRO A 69 1.51 -14.10 -5.52
N THR A 70 2.41 -13.43 -4.81
CA THR A 70 2.43 -13.46 -3.35
C THR A 70 1.15 -12.81 -2.83
N ASN A 71 0.30 -13.61 -2.15
CA ASN A 71 -1.01 -13.26 -1.56
C ASN A 71 -1.00 -12.10 -0.55
N TYR A 72 0.10 -11.38 -0.42
CA TYR A 72 0.31 -10.33 0.56
C TYR A 72 0.00 -8.94 0.02
N TRP A 73 0.02 -8.73 -1.30
CA TRP A 73 -0.38 -7.46 -1.88
C TRP A 73 -1.88 -7.42 -2.16
N VAL A 74 -2.57 -6.45 -1.56
CA VAL A 74 -4.01 -6.23 -1.77
C VAL A 74 -4.25 -4.89 -2.45
N ARG A 75 -5.17 -4.89 -3.42
CA ARG A 75 -5.65 -3.68 -4.09
C ARG A 75 -6.98 -3.27 -3.48
N ILE A 76 -7.12 -2.01 -3.08
CA ILE A 76 -8.29 -1.49 -2.37
C ILE A 76 -8.69 -0.15 -2.98
N VAL A 77 -9.98 0.05 -3.21
CA VAL A 77 -10.53 1.37 -3.53
C VAL A 77 -11.15 1.93 -2.25
N TYR A 78 -10.58 3.02 -1.75
CA TYR A 78 -10.99 3.68 -0.50
C TYR A 78 -10.88 5.20 -0.68
N ASP A 79 -11.88 5.94 -0.22
CA ASP A 79 -11.96 7.40 -0.33
C ASP A 79 -11.55 7.97 -1.71
N ARG A 80 -12.11 7.40 -2.79
CA ARG A 80 -11.83 7.78 -4.20
C ARG A 80 -10.37 7.60 -4.64
N HIS A 81 -9.54 6.95 -3.83
CA HIS A 81 -8.17 6.59 -4.14
C HIS A 81 -8.07 5.07 -4.26
N GLU A 82 -7.13 4.65 -5.08
CA GLU A 82 -6.73 3.26 -5.17
C GLU A 82 -5.46 3.07 -4.33
N TYR A 83 -5.45 2.05 -3.49
CA TYR A 83 -4.34 1.66 -2.66
C TYR A 83 -3.84 0.28 -3.04
N ILE A 84 -2.52 0.10 -3.02
CA ILE A 84 -1.83 -1.17 -3.18
C ILE A 84 -1.00 -1.36 -1.92
N ILE A 85 -1.33 -2.36 -1.11
CA ILE A 85 -0.85 -2.49 0.27
C ILE A 85 -0.25 -3.87 0.49
N ASP A 86 0.95 -3.91 1.07
CA ASP A 86 1.63 -5.12 1.52
C ASP A 86 1.16 -5.49 2.93
N LEU A 87 0.31 -6.49 3.02
CA LEU A 87 -0.25 -7.01 4.26
C LEU A 87 0.84 -7.55 5.22
N ASN A 88 2.00 -7.99 4.73
CA ASN A 88 3.09 -8.45 5.62
C ASN A 88 3.70 -7.33 6.46
N ARG A 89 3.51 -6.08 6.03
CA ARG A 89 4.03 -4.89 6.72
C ARG A 89 3.01 -4.25 7.65
N LEU A 90 1.77 -4.73 7.62
CA LEU A 90 0.76 -4.40 8.63
C LEU A 90 0.97 -5.25 9.87
N ASN A 91 0.82 -4.64 11.04
CA ASN A 91 1.04 -5.30 12.33
C ASN A 91 -0.22 -5.40 13.18
N THR A 92 -1.29 -4.70 12.81
CA THR A 92 -2.51 -4.58 13.61
C THR A 92 -3.73 -4.55 12.70
N PHE A 93 -4.73 -5.35 13.05
CA PHE A 93 -6.05 -5.36 12.43
C PHE A 93 -7.11 -5.29 13.53
N VAL A 94 -8.16 -4.51 13.31
CA VAL A 94 -9.31 -4.38 14.21
C VAL A 94 -10.57 -4.74 13.43
N ILE A 95 -11.45 -5.55 14.01
CA ILE A 95 -12.78 -5.80 13.48
C ILE A 95 -13.81 -5.25 14.44
N ASP A 96 -14.71 -4.40 13.91
CA ASP A 96 -15.81 -3.84 14.68
C ASP A 96 -17.05 -4.75 14.67
N SER A 97 -18.07 -4.39 15.45
CA SER A 97 -19.35 -5.12 15.50
C SER A 97 -20.11 -5.16 14.17
N SER A 98 -19.73 -4.31 13.21
CA SER A 98 -20.28 -4.26 11.86
C SER A 98 -19.44 -5.07 10.86
N GLN A 99 -18.50 -5.90 11.34
CA GLN A 99 -17.58 -6.70 10.54
C GLN A 99 -16.73 -5.87 9.59
N ARG A 100 -16.42 -4.61 9.92
CA ARG A 100 -15.48 -3.81 9.13
C ARG A 100 -14.07 -4.05 9.64
N ILE A 101 -13.15 -4.31 8.73
CA ILE A 101 -11.72 -4.43 9.06
C ILE A 101 -11.11 -3.03 9.02
N THR A 102 -10.42 -2.66 10.10
CA THR A 102 -9.64 -1.42 10.20
C THR A 102 -8.17 -1.76 10.37
N PHE A 103 -7.32 -1.08 9.63
CA PHE A 103 -5.86 -1.09 9.81
C PHE A 103 -5.29 0.30 9.49
N TRP A 104 -4.01 0.50 9.76
CA TRP A 104 -3.34 1.79 9.53
C TRP A 104 -2.21 1.63 8.52
N LEU A 105 -2.02 2.68 7.72
CA LEU A 105 -0.83 2.83 6.89
C LEU A 105 0.39 3.14 7.77
N PRO A 106 1.63 3.09 7.26
CA PRO A 106 2.84 3.28 8.08
C PRO A 106 2.94 4.60 8.80
N ASP A 107 2.26 5.65 8.32
CA ASP A 107 2.22 6.92 9.04
C ASP A 107 1.38 6.87 10.32
N GLY A 108 0.56 5.82 10.48
CA GLY A 108 -0.32 5.62 11.62
C GLY A 108 -1.41 6.66 11.76
N LYS A 109 -1.57 7.57 10.79
CA LYS A 109 -2.42 8.76 10.95
C LYS A 109 -3.87 8.46 10.69
N GLU A 110 -4.15 7.92 9.51
CA GLU A 110 -5.52 7.68 9.06
C GLU A 110 -5.82 6.18 8.98
N PRO A 111 -6.91 5.71 9.60
CA PRO A 111 -7.34 4.34 9.47
C PRO A 111 -7.90 4.09 8.07
N VAL A 112 -7.51 2.97 7.47
CA VAL A 112 -8.17 2.41 6.30
C VAL A 112 -9.24 1.43 6.77
N ILE A 113 -10.50 1.69 6.37
CA ILE A 113 -11.65 0.91 6.79
C ILE A 113 -12.20 0.14 5.58
N ILE A 114 -12.19 -1.19 5.68
CA ILE A 114 -12.65 -2.10 4.64
C ILE A 114 -14.03 -2.62 5.02
N ASN A 115 -15.01 -2.34 4.17
CA ASN A 115 -16.37 -2.82 4.35
C ASN A 115 -16.57 -4.09 3.50
N PRO A 116 -17.13 -5.18 4.07
CA PRO A 116 -17.32 -6.44 3.36
C PRO A 116 -18.22 -6.33 2.13
N GLN A 117 -19.15 -5.37 2.10
CA GLN A 117 -20.08 -5.16 0.99
C GLN A 117 -19.45 -4.38 -0.17
N THR A 118 -18.70 -3.31 0.13
CA THR A 118 -18.09 -2.45 -0.91
C THR A 118 -16.73 -2.95 -1.38
N ASN A 119 -16.06 -3.77 -0.57
CA ASN A 119 -14.70 -4.23 -0.81
C ASN A 119 -14.56 -5.75 -0.63
N ALA A 120 -15.55 -6.52 -1.08
CA ALA A 120 -15.64 -7.97 -0.84
C ALA A 120 -14.36 -8.76 -1.18
N GLU A 121 -13.73 -8.48 -2.33
CA GLU A 121 -12.51 -9.19 -2.74
C GLU A 121 -11.33 -8.88 -1.79
N ALA A 122 -11.10 -7.60 -1.50
CA ALA A 122 -10.05 -7.18 -0.58
C ALA A 122 -10.31 -7.68 0.84
N TYR A 123 -11.57 -7.64 1.28
CA TYR A 123 -12.01 -8.14 2.58
C TYR A 123 -11.66 -9.62 2.74
N SER A 124 -12.04 -10.46 1.77
CA SER A 124 -11.71 -11.90 1.77
C SER A 124 -10.20 -12.14 1.81
N LYS A 125 -9.43 -11.43 0.96
CA LYS A 125 -7.96 -11.55 0.94
C LYS A 125 -7.32 -11.20 2.28
N ILE A 126 -7.82 -10.18 2.96
CA ILE A 126 -7.30 -9.78 4.28
C ILE A 126 -7.64 -10.84 5.34
N LEU A 127 -8.85 -11.40 5.33
CA LEU A 127 -9.21 -12.50 6.23
C LEU A 127 -8.33 -13.74 6.00
N ASP A 128 -8.15 -14.15 4.73
CA ASP A 128 -7.28 -15.26 4.36
C ASP A 128 -5.85 -15.01 4.82
N PHE A 129 -5.35 -13.78 4.64
CA PHE A 129 -4.03 -13.38 5.12
C PHE A 129 -3.91 -13.51 6.64
N ILE A 130 -4.86 -12.96 7.40
CA ILE A 130 -4.83 -13.00 8.87
C ILE A 130 -4.84 -14.44 9.37
N HIS A 131 -5.73 -15.27 8.82
CA HIS A 131 -5.78 -16.69 9.15
C HIS A 131 -4.46 -17.39 8.85
N ASN A 132 -3.90 -17.20 7.64
CA ASN A 132 -2.65 -17.84 7.25
C ASN A 132 -1.43 -17.34 8.05
N LYS A 133 -1.44 -16.08 8.50
CA LYS A 133 -0.33 -15.46 9.24
C LYS A 133 -0.37 -15.77 10.73
N THR A 134 -1.55 -15.80 11.32
CA THR A 134 -1.75 -15.84 12.78
C THR A 134 -2.41 -17.11 13.30
N GLY A 135 -3.07 -17.87 12.43
CA GLY A 135 -3.92 -19.00 12.81
C GLY A 135 -5.28 -18.61 13.41
N HIS A 136 -5.58 -17.32 13.52
CA HIS A 136 -6.87 -16.84 14.03
C HIS A 136 -7.87 -16.64 12.90
N SER A 137 -9.06 -17.23 13.04
CA SER A 137 -10.21 -16.91 12.21
C SER A 137 -10.97 -15.74 12.82
N LEU A 138 -11.31 -14.78 11.96
CA LEU A 138 -12.14 -13.66 12.32
C LEU A 138 -13.57 -13.85 11.76
N PRO A 139 -14.60 -13.21 12.36
CA PRO A 139 -16.00 -13.42 11.99
C PRO A 139 -16.34 -13.08 10.54
#